data_AF-A0A1H1WKE4-F1
#
_entry.id   AF-A0A1H1WKE4-F1
#
_cell.length_a   1.000
_cell.length_b   1.000
_cell.length_c   1.000
_cell.angle_alpha   90.00
_cell.angle_beta   90.00
_cell.angle_gamma   90.00
#
_symmetry.space_group_name_H-M   'P 1'
#
loop_
_entity.id
_entity.type
_entity.pdbx_description
1 polymer ?
#
loop_
_entity_poly.entity_id
_entity_poly.type
_entity_poly.pdbx_seq_one_letter_code
_entity_poly.pdbx_strand_id
1 'polypeptide(L)'
;MTRPLLSRRRALQAGAATAAGLTAGLALPSIADAADAAGAAAAAATDPAQRKVVLVGANPGVQLFDGDTVTAYASVWTVDWSTHGAGAAIVLWHDGRVRVLTDHPALGSWLERAFTRFFPEAEGLPWPEPRIERRAVHVANDLARGTHARGGDVAVRISGVQDRRAFATDEFDLGGRVHSLSLVTGPSAAGSIEVRGRRLPGEVVRSGTPDRPSSSAFVAVAEVWRF
;
A
#
# COMPACT_ATOMS: atom_id res chain seq x y z
N MET A 1 -45.40 2.64 -35.52
CA MET A 1 -43.97 2.95 -35.77
C MET A 1 -43.84 4.47 -35.76
N THR A 2 -43.13 5.19 -34.90
CA THR A 2 -42.20 4.90 -33.79
C THR A 2 -42.10 6.22 -33.00
N ARG A 3 -42.18 6.20 -31.66
CA ARG A 3 -42.11 7.40 -30.80
C ARG A 3 -40.70 8.02 -30.81
N PRO A 4 -40.54 9.35 -30.68
CA PRO A 4 -39.25 9.97 -30.42
C PRO A 4 -38.91 9.85 -28.92
N LEU A 5 -37.75 9.25 -28.62
CA LEU A 5 -37.24 9.15 -27.26
C LEU A 5 -36.41 10.40 -26.92
N LEU A 6 -36.89 11.11 -25.91
CA LEU A 6 -36.23 12.19 -25.21
C LEU A 6 -34.89 11.72 -24.64
N SER A 7 -33.82 12.43 -25.03
CA SER A 7 -32.49 12.34 -24.42
C SER A 7 -32.56 12.73 -22.94
N ARG A 8 -32.44 11.73 -22.06
CA ARG A 8 -32.21 11.96 -20.63
C ARG A 8 -30.71 12.05 -20.40
N ARG A 9 -30.22 13.29 -20.24
CA ARG A 9 -28.99 13.59 -19.51
C ARG A 9 -29.06 12.94 -18.12
N ARG A 10 -28.18 11.98 -17.85
CA ARG A 10 -27.77 11.62 -16.49
C ARG A 10 -26.26 11.70 -16.43
N ALA A 11 -25.79 12.70 -15.69
CA ALA A 11 -24.45 12.74 -15.14
C ALA A 11 -24.23 11.50 -14.29
N LEU A 12 -23.16 10.77 -14.55
CA LEU A 12 -22.60 9.76 -13.67
C LEU A 12 -21.15 10.17 -13.44
N GLN A 13 -20.95 10.89 -12.34
CA GLN A 13 -19.67 10.90 -11.62
C GLN A 13 -19.40 9.46 -11.20
N ALA A 14 -18.39 8.84 -11.80
CA ALA A 14 -17.80 7.61 -11.30
C ALA A 14 -16.47 8.00 -10.66
N GLY A 15 -16.50 8.20 -9.34
CA GLY A 15 -15.31 8.38 -8.52
C GLY A 15 -14.60 7.04 -8.37
N ALA A 16 -13.36 6.97 -8.84
CA ALA A 16 -12.46 5.88 -8.55
C ALA A 16 -12.05 5.96 -7.07
N ALA A 17 -12.44 4.96 -6.29
CA ALA A 17 -11.95 4.77 -4.94
C ALA A 17 -10.45 4.44 -5.03
N THR A 18 -9.64 5.30 -4.44
CA THR A 18 -8.21 5.07 -4.20
C THR A 18 -8.04 5.03 -2.69
N ALA A 19 -7.48 3.94 -2.19
CA ALA A 19 -7.42 3.66 -0.76
C ALA A 19 -6.30 4.43 0.01
N ALA A 20 -6.04 5.68 -0.38
CA ALA A 20 -5.29 6.66 0.43
C ALA A 20 -6.09 7.96 0.69
N GLY A 21 -7.42 7.87 0.63
CA GLY A 21 -8.35 8.95 0.94
C GLY A 21 -9.16 8.73 2.21
N LEU A 22 -8.55 8.74 3.39
CA LEU A 22 -9.27 9.06 4.63
C LEU A 22 -8.84 10.45 5.10
N THR A 23 -9.39 11.48 4.45
CA THR A 23 -10.37 12.42 5.05
C THR A 23 -10.62 13.60 4.13
N ALA A 24 -11.81 13.65 3.51
CA ALA A 24 -12.52 14.90 3.24
C ALA A 24 -14.01 14.68 3.55
N GLY A 25 -14.44 15.15 4.72
CA GLY A 25 -15.82 15.54 5.08
C GLY A 25 -16.98 14.60 4.74
N LEU A 26 -17.23 13.61 5.60
CA LEU A 26 -18.59 13.12 5.87
C LEU A 26 -18.82 13.12 7.37
N ALA A 27 -19.92 13.75 7.80
CA ALA A 27 -20.41 13.70 9.16
C ALA A 27 -20.66 12.24 9.56
N LEU A 28 -20.24 11.87 10.77
CA LEU A 28 -20.55 10.58 11.37
C LEU A 28 -22.08 10.48 11.58
N PRO A 29 -22.75 9.39 11.16
CA PRO A 29 -24.12 9.15 11.59
C PRO A 29 -24.13 8.88 13.11
N SER A 30 -25.11 9.45 13.82
CA SER A 30 -25.34 9.11 15.22
C SER A 30 -25.76 7.66 15.34
N ILE A 31 -25.15 6.95 16.27
CA ILE A 31 -25.49 5.57 16.64
C ILE A 31 -26.84 5.56 17.36
N ALA A 32 -27.91 5.38 16.60
CA ALA A 32 -29.15 4.79 17.07
C ALA A 32 -29.77 4.04 15.88
N ASP A 33 -30.08 2.76 16.11
CA ASP A 33 -30.84 1.85 15.25
C ASP A 33 -30.12 1.23 14.04
N ALA A 34 -29.33 0.18 14.32
CA ALA A 34 -29.17 -0.97 13.42
C ALA A 34 -28.75 -2.22 14.23
N ALA A 35 -29.47 -2.50 15.31
CA ALA A 35 -29.54 -3.84 15.86
C ALA A 35 -30.53 -4.66 15.01
N ASP A 36 -30.26 -5.95 14.85
CA ASP A 36 -31.06 -6.96 14.11
C ASP A 36 -30.88 -7.00 12.59
N ALA A 37 -29.81 -7.68 12.14
CA ALA A 37 -29.88 -8.81 11.20
C ALA A 37 -28.55 -9.05 10.47
N ALA A 38 -27.62 -9.80 11.07
CA ALA A 38 -26.58 -10.55 10.33
C ALA A 38 -25.88 -11.62 11.19
N GLY A 39 -26.60 -12.26 12.12
CA GLY A 39 -26.11 -13.45 12.81
C GLY A 39 -26.22 -14.67 11.89
N ALA A 40 -25.19 -14.97 11.09
CA ALA A 40 -25.00 -16.30 10.46
C ALA A 40 -23.66 -16.52 9.71
N ALA A 41 -22.68 -15.60 9.74
CA ALA A 41 -21.38 -15.84 9.08
C ALA A 41 -20.17 -15.26 9.83
N ALA A 42 -20.24 -15.18 11.16
CA ALA A 42 -19.05 -15.03 11.98
C ALA A 42 -18.34 -16.38 12.04
N ALA A 43 -17.56 -16.72 10.99
CA ALA A 43 -16.39 -17.55 11.21
C ALA A 43 -15.61 -16.84 12.32
N ALA A 44 -15.55 -17.45 13.51
CA ALA A 44 -15.10 -16.80 14.73
C ALA A 44 -13.83 -15.99 14.44
N ALA A 45 -13.96 -14.66 14.40
CA ALA A 45 -12.82 -13.79 14.27
C ALA A 45 -11.96 -14.09 15.49
N THR A 46 -10.87 -14.81 15.28
CA THR A 46 -9.94 -15.14 16.35
C THR A 46 -9.44 -13.81 16.91
N ASP A 47 -9.44 -13.71 18.24
CA ASP A 47 -8.83 -12.60 18.97
C ASP A 47 -7.49 -12.26 18.28
N PRO A 48 -7.29 -11.01 17.79
CA PRO A 48 -6.08 -10.60 17.09
C PRO A 48 -4.80 -10.93 17.86
N ALA A 49 -4.87 -10.93 19.20
CA ALA A 49 -3.76 -11.32 20.07
C ALA A 49 -3.39 -12.82 19.97
N GLN A 50 -4.32 -13.67 19.53
CA GLN A 50 -4.14 -15.12 19.37
C GLN A 50 -3.72 -15.51 17.94
N ARG A 51 -3.78 -14.59 16.97
CA ARG A 51 -3.34 -14.83 15.59
C ARG A 51 -1.84 -15.07 15.53
N LYS A 52 -1.39 -15.94 14.62
CA LYS A 52 0.02 -16.29 14.49
C LYS A 52 0.75 -15.19 13.74
N VAL A 53 1.86 -14.72 14.30
CA VAL A 53 2.76 -13.79 13.60
C VAL A 53 3.31 -14.49 12.36
N VAL A 54 3.27 -13.81 11.22
CA VAL A 54 3.74 -14.36 9.93
C VAL A 54 4.80 -13.53 9.24
N LEU A 55 4.87 -12.23 9.58
CA LEU A 55 5.88 -11.30 9.10
C LEU A 55 6.16 -10.26 10.18
N VAL A 56 7.44 -9.97 10.40
CA VAL A 56 7.96 -8.82 11.16
C VAL A 56 8.95 -8.08 10.28
N GLY A 57 8.83 -6.76 10.18
CA GLY A 57 9.75 -5.96 9.37
C GLY A 57 9.34 -4.50 9.17
N ALA A 58 9.51 -4.03 7.95
CA ALA A 58 9.20 -2.67 7.52
C ALA A 58 8.83 -2.65 6.03
N ASN A 59 7.81 -1.85 5.67
CA ASN A 59 7.41 -1.64 4.29
C ASN A 59 7.14 -0.16 3.94
N PRO A 60 8.17 0.68 3.81
CA PRO A 60 8.02 1.98 3.18
C PRO A 60 7.47 1.88 1.75
N GLY A 61 6.53 2.76 1.41
CA GLY A 61 5.83 2.76 0.12
C GLY A 61 5.85 4.14 -0.53
N VAL A 62 5.89 4.16 -1.86
CA VAL A 62 5.72 5.39 -2.65
C VAL A 62 4.93 5.12 -3.93
N GLN A 63 3.91 5.93 -4.14
CA GLN A 63 3.13 6.01 -5.38
C GLN A 63 3.28 7.40 -5.99
N LEU A 64 3.66 7.45 -7.26
CA LEU A 64 3.87 8.66 -8.05
C LEU A 64 2.69 8.90 -8.98
N PHE A 65 2.34 10.16 -9.17
CA PHE A 65 1.19 10.60 -9.95
C PHE A 65 1.55 11.68 -10.96
N ASP A 66 0.94 11.60 -12.14
CA ASP A 66 0.84 12.69 -13.11
C ASP A 66 -0.64 13.05 -13.29
N GLY A 67 -1.06 14.16 -12.66
CA GLY A 67 -2.47 14.45 -12.43
C GLY A 67 -3.13 13.34 -11.60
N ASP A 68 -4.22 12.77 -12.11
CA ASP A 68 -4.94 11.66 -11.45
C ASP A 68 -4.42 10.27 -11.86
N THR A 69 -3.38 10.20 -12.70
CA THR A 69 -2.84 8.94 -13.21
C THR A 69 -1.66 8.48 -12.37
N VAL A 70 -1.74 7.26 -11.84
CA VAL A 70 -0.58 6.60 -11.20
C VAL A 70 0.45 6.26 -12.28
N THR A 71 1.65 6.80 -12.16
CA THR A 71 2.76 6.55 -13.08
C THR A 71 3.67 5.44 -12.61
N ALA A 72 3.87 5.31 -11.30
CA ALA A 72 4.68 4.26 -10.70
C ALA A 72 4.31 4.01 -9.24
N TYR A 73 4.53 2.79 -8.78
CA TYR A 73 4.37 2.40 -7.39
C TYR A 73 5.54 1.50 -6.96
N ALA A 74 6.11 1.76 -5.79
CA ALA A 74 7.12 0.91 -5.18
C ALA A 74 6.79 0.63 -3.71
N SER A 75 6.84 -0.65 -3.33
CA SER A 75 6.82 -1.13 -1.96
C SER A 75 8.18 -1.74 -1.64
N VAL A 76 8.83 -1.22 -0.61
CA VAL A 76 10.21 -1.56 -0.25
C VAL A 76 10.18 -2.32 1.06
N TRP A 77 10.53 -3.60 1.00
CA TRP A 77 10.47 -4.50 2.15
C TRP A 77 11.84 -4.67 2.80
N THR A 78 11.87 -4.57 4.12
CA THR A 78 12.87 -5.20 4.99
C THR A 78 12.13 -6.19 5.89
N VAL A 79 12.48 -7.47 5.80
CA VAL A 79 11.86 -8.54 6.58
C VAL A 79 12.87 -9.04 7.59
N ASP A 80 12.61 -8.74 8.87
CA ASP A 80 13.44 -9.19 9.98
C ASP A 80 13.15 -10.67 10.30
N TRP A 81 11.87 -11.07 10.18
CA TRP A 81 11.44 -12.45 10.35
C TRP A 81 10.17 -12.72 9.53
N SER A 82 10.06 -13.90 8.93
CA SER A 82 8.81 -14.39 8.37
C SER A 82 8.79 -15.91 8.26
N THR A 83 7.62 -16.47 7.96
CA THR A 83 7.48 -17.89 7.61
C THR A 83 8.25 -18.29 6.33
N HIS A 84 8.73 -17.32 5.55
CA HIS A 84 9.47 -17.51 4.30
C HIS A 84 10.93 -17.03 4.40
N GLY A 85 11.41 -16.79 5.63
CA GLY A 85 12.77 -16.30 5.90
C GLY A 85 12.86 -14.77 5.99
N ALA A 86 14.06 -14.29 6.30
CA ALA A 86 14.39 -12.87 6.35
C ALA A 86 15.00 -12.39 5.02
N GLY A 87 15.00 -11.09 4.78
CA GLY A 87 15.61 -10.50 3.57
C GLY A 87 15.01 -9.16 3.19
N ALA A 88 15.43 -8.63 2.05
CA ALA A 88 14.92 -7.37 1.51
C ALA A 88 14.38 -7.55 0.09
N ALA A 89 13.40 -6.72 -0.27
CA ALA A 89 12.84 -6.71 -1.61
C ALA A 89 12.36 -5.31 -2.03
N ILE A 90 12.38 -5.04 -3.34
CA ILE A 90 11.63 -3.93 -3.94
C ILE A 90 10.60 -4.55 -4.87
N VAL A 91 9.31 -4.33 -4.59
CA VAL A 91 8.22 -4.62 -5.51
C VAL A 91 7.88 -3.33 -6.23
N LEU A 92 8.12 -3.28 -7.54
CA LEU A 92 7.95 -2.11 -8.39
C LEU A 92 6.89 -2.39 -9.44
N TRP A 93 5.85 -1.57 -9.47
CA TRP A 93 4.95 -1.43 -10.61
C TRP A 93 5.31 -0.16 -11.40
N HIS A 94 5.47 -0.30 -12.72
CA HIS A 94 5.67 0.83 -13.64
C HIS A 94 5.32 0.39 -15.07
N ASP A 95 4.58 1.22 -15.80
CA ASP A 95 4.19 0.96 -17.21
C ASP A 95 3.53 -0.41 -17.39
N GLY A 96 2.58 -0.73 -16.50
CA GLY A 96 1.82 -1.99 -16.52
C GLY A 96 2.64 -3.25 -16.25
N ARG A 97 3.87 -3.13 -15.76
CA ARG A 97 4.74 -4.27 -15.42
C ARG A 97 5.07 -4.29 -13.95
N VAL A 98 5.12 -5.49 -13.37
CA VAL A 98 5.56 -5.72 -12.00
C VAL A 98 6.94 -6.37 -12.01
N ARG A 99 7.89 -5.78 -11.28
CA ARG A 99 9.23 -6.32 -11.05
C ARG A 99 9.42 -6.54 -9.55
N VAL A 100 10.03 -7.65 -9.18
CA VAL A 100 10.41 -7.94 -7.79
C VAL A 100 11.91 -8.13 -7.74
N LEU A 101 12.62 -7.20 -7.12
CA LEU A 101 14.07 -7.26 -6.94
C LEU A 101 14.36 -7.79 -5.55
N THR A 102 15.09 -8.90 -5.45
CA THR A 102 15.49 -9.52 -4.18
C THR A 102 16.58 -10.57 -4.41
N ASP A 103 17.44 -10.84 -3.45
CA ASP A 103 18.36 -11.98 -3.44
C ASP A 103 17.71 -13.29 -2.98
N HIS A 104 16.48 -13.20 -2.44
CA HIS A 104 15.65 -14.31 -1.97
C HIS A 104 14.35 -14.45 -2.80
N PRO A 105 14.39 -15.06 -4.00
CA PRO A 105 13.22 -15.14 -4.90
C PRO A 105 11.94 -15.71 -4.30
N ALA A 106 12.05 -16.71 -3.42
CA ALA A 106 10.88 -17.29 -2.75
C ALA A 106 10.21 -16.29 -1.82
N LEU A 107 10.99 -15.57 -1.01
CA LEU A 107 10.51 -14.48 -0.16
C LEU A 107 9.89 -13.37 -1.01
N GLY A 108 10.59 -12.89 -2.04
CA GLY A 108 10.06 -11.84 -2.93
C GLY A 108 8.77 -12.24 -3.63
N SER A 109 8.67 -13.47 -4.13
CA SER A 109 7.42 -13.97 -4.70
C SER A 109 6.29 -13.99 -3.68
N TRP A 110 6.57 -14.37 -2.43
CA TRP A 110 5.56 -14.42 -1.39
C TRP A 110 5.10 -13.00 -0.98
N LEU A 111 6.03 -12.07 -0.77
CA LEU A 111 5.73 -10.66 -0.45
C LEU A 111 4.86 -9.99 -1.50
N GLU A 112 5.13 -10.23 -2.78
CA GLU A 112 4.30 -9.72 -3.86
C GLU A 112 2.92 -10.39 -3.87
N ARG A 113 2.88 -11.74 -3.89
CA ARG A 113 1.64 -12.49 -4.09
C ARG A 113 0.67 -12.44 -2.92
N ALA A 114 1.19 -12.41 -1.70
CA ALA A 114 0.40 -12.50 -0.48
C ALA A 114 0.09 -11.15 0.14
N PHE A 115 0.87 -10.10 -0.16
CA PHE A 115 0.71 -8.78 0.45
C PHE A 115 0.58 -7.67 -0.58
N THR A 116 1.67 -7.35 -1.29
CA THR A 116 1.81 -6.08 -2.02
C THR A 116 0.73 -5.84 -3.05
N ARG A 117 0.32 -6.90 -3.77
CA ARG A 117 -0.71 -6.80 -4.81
C ARG A 117 -2.12 -6.52 -4.29
N PHE A 118 -2.35 -6.67 -3.00
CA PHE A 118 -3.64 -6.44 -2.35
C PHE A 118 -3.66 -5.13 -1.56
N PHE A 119 -2.57 -4.39 -1.54
CA PHE A 119 -2.56 -3.10 -0.87
C PHE A 119 -3.40 -2.07 -1.61
N PRO A 120 -3.98 -1.11 -0.86
CA PRO A 120 -4.58 0.10 -1.38
C PRO A 120 -3.90 0.74 -2.60
N GLU A 121 -2.58 0.84 -2.56
CA GLU A 121 -1.78 1.48 -3.60
C GLU A 121 -1.72 0.67 -4.90
N ALA A 122 -2.08 -0.62 -4.87
CA ALA A 122 -2.16 -1.48 -6.04
C ALA A 122 -3.56 -1.48 -6.69
N GLU A 123 -4.57 -0.91 -6.02
CA GLU A 123 -5.96 -0.91 -6.50
C GLU A 123 -6.08 -0.22 -7.86
N GLY A 124 -6.79 -0.87 -8.80
CA GLY A 124 -6.99 -0.37 -10.16
C GLY A 124 -5.79 -0.47 -11.09
N LEU A 125 -4.61 -0.88 -10.60
CA LEU A 125 -3.43 -1.07 -11.46
C LEU A 125 -3.47 -2.43 -12.18
N PRO A 126 -3.09 -2.50 -13.47
CA PRO A 126 -2.89 -3.79 -14.13
C PRO A 126 -1.72 -4.52 -13.45
N TRP A 127 -2.01 -5.66 -12.85
CA TRP A 127 -1.05 -6.41 -12.03
C TRP A 127 -0.77 -7.80 -12.62
N PRO A 128 0.02 -7.88 -13.71
CA PRO A 128 0.36 -9.16 -14.34
C PRO A 128 1.30 -9.99 -13.46
N GLU A 129 1.61 -11.18 -13.93
CA GLU A 129 2.62 -12.04 -13.34
C GLU A 129 3.96 -11.30 -13.16
N PRO A 130 4.52 -11.23 -11.95
CA PRO A 130 5.72 -10.44 -11.67
C PRO A 130 6.97 -11.05 -12.30
N ARG A 131 7.87 -10.18 -12.78
CA ARG A 131 9.23 -10.59 -13.11
C ARG A 131 10.10 -10.55 -11.86
N ILE A 132 10.47 -11.72 -11.35
CA ILE A 132 11.42 -11.83 -10.23
C ILE A 132 12.86 -11.71 -10.74
N GLU A 133 13.61 -10.78 -10.16
CA GLU A 133 14.99 -10.48 -10.53
C GLU A 133 15.91 -10.68 -9.33
N ARG A 134 16.84 -11.64 -9.43
CA ARG A 134 17.79 -11.92 -8.35
C ARG A 134 18.78 -10.77 -8.18
N ARG A 135 18.58 -9.90 -7.20
CA ARG A 135 19.38 -8.69 -6.92
C ARG A 135 19.41 -8.43 -5.42
N ALA A 136 20.60 -8.26 -4.85
CA ALA A 136 20.72 -7.76 -3.48
C ALA A 136 20.05 -6.38 -3.39
N VAL A 137 19.27 -6.20 -2.33
CA VAL A 137 18.58 -4.94 -2.04
C VAL A 137 19.16 -4.37 -0.75
N HIS A 138 19.59 -3.12 -0.80
CA HIS A 138 20.04 -2.38 0.37
C HIS A 138 18.99 -1.35 0.73
N VAL A 139 18.56 -1.33 1.99
CA VAL A 139 17.55 -0.41 2.51
C VAL A 139 18.11 0.32 3.72
N ALA A 140 18.05 1.64 3.69
CA ALA A 140 18.16 2.49 4.87
C ALA A 140 16.79 3.12 5.09
N ASN A 141 16.15 2.82 6.21
CA ASN A 141 14.80 3.27 6.52
C ASN A 141 14.76 3.80 7.95
N ASP A 142 14.32 5.04 8.11
CA ASP A 142 14.40 5.76 9.37
C ASP A 142 13.24 6.77 9.48
N LEU A 143 12.57 6.78 10.64
CA LEU A 143 11.42 7.66 10.89
C LEU A 143 11.80 9.15 10.95
N ALA A 144 13.08 9.50 11.11
CA ALA A 144 13.53 10.89 11.09
C ALA A 144 13.89 11.37 9.68
N ARG A 145 14.57 10.53 8.90
CA ARG A 145 15.20 10.90 7.62
C ARG A 145 14.43 10.44 6.38
N GLY A 146 13.67 9.36 6.47
CA GLY A 146 12.99 8.76 5.33
C GLY A 146 13.57 7.40 4.93
N THR A 147 13.33 7.01 3.68
CA THR A 147 13.82 5.75 3.10
C THR A 147 14.75 6.02 1.93
N HIS A 148 15.84 5.27 1.86
CA HIS A 148 16.63 5.10 0.65
C HIS A 148 16.86 3.61 0.41
N ALA A 149 16.40 3.11 -0.73
CA ALA A 149 16.57 1.73 -1.14
C ALA A 149 17.18 1.63 -2.53
N ARG A 150 18.02 0.63 -2.75
CA ARG A 150 18.61 0.30 -4.05
C ARG A 150 18.67 -1.20 -4.27
N GLY A 151 18.33 -1.62 -5.47
CA GLY A 151 18.52 -2.99 -5.95
C GLY A 151 18.65 -3.00 -7.47
N GLY A 152 19.71 -3.63 -7.99
CA GLY A 152 19.95 -3.67 -9.44
C GLY A 152 19.98 -2.27 -10.07
N ASP A 153 19.09 -2.04 -11.04
CA ASP A 153 18.93 -0.74 -11.73
C ASP A 153 17.84 0.16 -11.11
N VAL A 154 17.28 -0.20 -9.96
CA VAL A 154 16.20 0.52 -9.28
C VAL A 154 16.72 1.21 -8.03
N ALA A 155 16.33 2.47 -7.84
CA ALA A 155 16.49 3.21 -6.59
C ALA A 155 15.16 3.84 -6.16
N VAL A 156 14.87 3.81 -4.86
CA VAL A 156 13.68 4.43 -4.26
C VAL A 156 14.15 5.39 -3.18
N ARG A 157 13.60 6.60 -3.17
CA ARG A 157 13.83 7.60 -2.13
C ARG A 157 12.51 8.15 -1.62
N ILE A 158 12.39 8.25 -0.31
CA ILE A 158 11.28 8.85 0.41
C ILE A 158 11.89 9.78 1.45
N SER A 159 11.41 11.01 1.56
CA SER A 159 12.00 12.02 2.46
C SER A 159 10.99 13.06 2.92
N GLY A 160 11.39 13.85 3.91
CA GLY A 160 10.53 14.88 4.50
C GLY A 160 9.38 14.28 5.30
N VAL A 161 9.71 13.35 6.21
CA VAL A 161 8.73 12.70 7.11
C VAL A 161 8.02 13.77 7.94
N GLN A 162 6.70 13.86 7.77
CA GLN A 162 5.86 14.95 8.29
C GLN A 162 5.31 14.65 9.69
N ASP A 163 5.13 13.37 10.02
CA ASP A 163 4.55 12.91 11.29
C ASP A 163 5.04 11.49 11.63
N ARG A 164 4.80 11.00 12.85
CA ARG A 164 5.05 9.61 13.27
C ARG A 164 3.87 9.12 14.10
N ARG A 165 3.18 8.10 13.59
CA ARG A 165 1.99 7.55 14.25
C ARG A 165 1.99 6.04 14.24
N ALA A 166 1.52 5.47 15.34
CA ALA A 166 1.14 4.07 15.37
C ALA A 166 -0.13 3.88 14.53
N PHE A 167 -0.17 2.77 13.79
CA PHE A 167 -1.34 2.29 13.08
C PHE A 167 -1.55 0.82 13.44
N ALA A 168 -2.79 0.44 13.69
CA ALA A 168 -3.19 -0.93 13.88
C ALA A 168 -4.58 -1.17 13.28
N THR A 169 -4.77 -2.35 12.71
CA THR A 169 -6.07 -2.85 12.26
C THR A 169 -6.11 -4.36 12.43
N ASP A 170 -7.28 -4.88 12.79
CA ASP A 170 -7.54 -6.31 12.93
C ASP A 170 -8.16 -6.92 11.67
N GLU A 171 -8.49 -6.08 10.69
CA GLU A 171 -9.31 -6.42 9.54
C GLU A 171 -8.66 -5.95 8.23
N PHE A 172 -7.39 -6.31 8.01
CA PHE A 172 -6.72 -6.07 6.74
C PHE A 172 -6.95 -7.25 5.79
N ASP A 173 -7.76 -7.06 4.74
CA ASP A 173 -8.02 -8.12 3.76
C ASP A 173 -6.88 -8.24 2.73
N LEU A 174 -6.25 -9.41 2.67
CA LEU A 174 -5.24 -9.78 1.67
C LEU A 174 -5.79 -10.84 0.72
N GLY A 175 -6.77 -10.44 -0.10
CA GLY A 175 -7.36 -11.26 -1.15
C GLY A 175 -8.30 -12.36 -0.63
N GLY A 176 -9.21 -12.00 0.28
CA GLY A 176 -10.15 -12.90 0.95
C GLY A 176 -9.60 -13.55 2.23
N ARG A 177 -8.41 -13.13 2.68
CA ARG A 177 -7.79 -13.62 3.91
C ARG A 177 -7.46 -12.47 4.82
N VAL A 178 -8.23 -12.37 5.90
CA VAL A 178 -8.11 -11.31 6.89
C VAL A 178 -6.86 -11.50 7.73
N HIS A 179 -6.05 -10.44 7.81
CA HIS A 179 -4.89 -10.33 8.67
C HIS A 179 -5.09 -9.20 9.69
N SER A 180 -4.37 -9.28 10.81
CA SER A 180 -4.11 -8.09 11.62
C SER A 180 -2.77 -7.50 11.22
N LEU A 181 -2.67 -6.18 11.29
CA LEU A 181 -1.50 -5.38 10.96
C LEU A 181 -1.27 -4.35 12.06
N SER A 182 -0.04 -4.23 12.53
CA SER A 182 0.41 -3.12 13.39
C SER A 182 1.74 -2.57 12.87
N LEU A 183 1.91 -1.26 12.83
CA LEU A 183 3.15 -0.60 12.39
C LEU A 183 3.28 0.83 12.94
N VAL A 184 4.45 1.43 12.78
CA VAL A 184 4.64 2.88 12.92
C VAL A 184 4.93 3.48 11.55
N THR A 185 4.15 4.49 11.16
CA THR A 185 4.25 5.13 9.85
C THR A 185 4.52 6.63 9.94
N GLY A 186 5.16 7.16 8.91
CA GLY A 186 5.35 8.59 8.71
C GLY A 186 5.03 9.01 7.27
N PRO A 187 3.89 9.69 7.04
CA PRO A 187 3.61 10.36 5.78
C PRO A 187 4.77 11.28 5.40
N SER A 188 5.17 11.28 4.14
CA SER A 188 6.41 11.93 3.69
C SER A 188 6.15 12.92 2.57
N ALA A 189 6.79 14.09 2.63
CA ALA A 189 6.53 15.20 1.72
C ALA A 189 7.06 14.98 0.30
N ALA A 190 8.04 14.09 0.11
CA ALA A 190 8.68 13.86 -1.17
C ALA A 190 9.03 12.38 -1.39
N GLY A 191 9.01 11.98 -2.66
CA GLY A 191 9.33 10.62 -3.09
C GLY A 191 9.79 10.58 -4.54
N SER A 192 10.65 9.61 -4.86
CA SER A 192 11.12 9.38 -6.22
C SER A 192 11.50 7.93 -6.44
N ILE A 193 11.25 7.44 -7.65
CA ILE A 193 11.72 6.15 -8.13
C ILE A 193 12.65 6.42 -9.32
N GLU A 194 13.82 5.78 -9.34
CA GLU A 194 14.75 5.82 -10.46
C GLU A 194 14.88 4.40 -11.06
N VAL A 195 14.87 4.31 -12.39
CA VAL A 195 15.16 3.07 -13.13
C VAL A 195 16.25 3.37 -14.16
N ARG A 196 17.37 2.65 -14.08
CA ARG A 196 18.57 2.86 -14.91
C ARG A 196 19.09 4.31 -14.83
N GLY A 197 19.09 4.86 -13.61
CA GLY A 197 19.53 6.23 -13.34
C GLY A 197 18.60 7.34 -13.86
N ARG A 198 17.40 6.99 -14.37
CA ARG A 198 16.40 7.97 -14.81
C ARG A 198 15.24 7.99 -13.81
N ARG A 199 14.90 9.18 -13.31
CA ARG A 199 13.72 9.39 -12.47
C ARG A 199 12.47 9.06 -13.29
N LEU A 200 11.61 8.22 -12.74
CA LEU A 200 10.29 7.94 -13.30
C LEU A 200 9.40 9.19 -13.16
N PRO A 201 8.50 9.46 -14.11
CA PRO A 201 7.65 10.64 -14.08
C PRO A 201 6.66 10.60 -12.91
N GLY A 202 6.15 11.77 -12.55
CA GLY A 202 5.13 11.95 -11.52
C GLY A 202 5.70 12.41 -10.18
N GLU A 203 4.79 12.84 -9.32
CA GLU A 203 5.09 13.40 -8.00
C GLU A 203 4.22 12.74 -6.93
N VAL A 204 4.60 12.95 -5.67
CA VAL A 204 3.83 12.49 -4.51
C VAL A 204 2.59 13.36 -4.32
N VAL A 205 1.44 12.75 -4.10
CA VAL A 205 0.20 13.45 -3.74
C VAL A 205 0.12 13.55 -2.22
N ARG A 206 -0.09 14.78 -1.73
CA ARG A 206 -0.24 15.07 -0.30
C ARG A 206 -1.66 15.49 -0.01
N SER A 207 -2.18 15.06 1.13
CA SER A 207 -3.54 15.34 1.58
C SER A 207 -3.61 15.39 3.11
N GLY A 208 -4.81 15.40 3.69
CA GLY A 208 -5.01 15.50 5.13
C GLY A 208 -4.97 16.94 5.64
N THR A 209 -4.73 17.08 6.94
CA THR A 209 -4.67 18.38 7.64
C THR A 209 -3.26 18.66 8.15
N PRO A 210 -2.94 19.90 8.58
CA PRO A 210 -1.63 20.20 9.18
C PRO A 210 -1.29 19.31 10.39
N ASP A 211 -2.28 18.99 11.23
CA ASP A 211 -2.11 18.14 12.42
C ASP A 211 -2.17 16.64 12.11
N ARG A 212 -2.68 16.28 10.93
CA ARG A 212 -2.80 14.89 10.49
C ARG A 212 -2.49 14.79 9.00
N PRO A 213 -1.22 14.95 8.61
CA PRO A 213 -0.83 14.88 7.22
C PRO A 213 -1.06 13.47 6.67
N SER A 214 -1.26 13.41 5.36
CA SER A 214 -1.31 12.18 4.58
C SER A 214 -0.54 12.38 3.28
N SER A 215 -0.04 11.28 2.73
CA SER A 215 0.83 11.31 1.55
C SER A 215 0.81 9.96 0.84
N SER A 216 0.92 9.98 -0.48
CA SER A 216 1.16 8.78 -1.30
C SER A 216 2.59 8.24 -1.18
N ALA A 217 3.45 8.88 -0.38
CA ALA A 217 4.73 8.37 0.05
C ALA A 217 4.80 8.31 1.58
N PHE A 218 5.30 7.21 2.12
CA PHE A 218 5.39 7.02 3.56
C PHE A 218 6.57 6.14 3.94
N VAL A 219 7.14 6.43 5.11
CA VAL A 219 7.95 5.45 5.83
C VAL A 219 7.06 4.54 6.65
N ALA A 220 7.43 3.28 6.76
CA ALA A 220 6.82 2.34 7.71
C ALA A 220 7.93 1.53 8.38
N VAL A 221 7.80 1.28 9.68
CA VAL A 221 8.70 0.46 10.50
C VAL A 221 7.91 -0.34 11.51
N ALA A 222 8.55 -1.33 12.15
CA ALA A 222 7.96 -2.15 13.20
C ALA A 222 6.63 -2.81 12.77
N GLU A 223 6.58 -3.23 11.52
CA GLU A 223 5.43 -3.81 10.89
C GLU A 223 5.30 -5.27 11.30
N VAL A 224 4.13 -5.64 11.84
CA VAL A 224 3.84 -7.01 12.29
C VAL A 224 2.50 -7.45 11.70
N TRP A 225 2.56 -8.55 10.95
CA TRP A 225 1.40 -9.19 10.34
C TRP A 225 1.05 -10.48 11.06
N ARG A 226 -0.24 -10.74 11.26
CA ARG A 226 -0.74 -11.97 11.89
C ARG A 226 -1.99 -12.51 11.19
N PHE A 227 -2.12 -13.83 11.08
CA PHE A 227 -3.34 -14.51 10.59
C PHE A 227 -3.73 -15.72 11.46
#